data_AF-A0A292RVI8-F1
#
_entry.id   AF-A0A292RVI8-F1
#
_cell.length_a   1.000
_cell.length_b   1.000
_cell.length_c   1.000
_cell.angle_alpha   90.00
_cell.angle_beta   90.00
_cell.angle_gamma   90.00
#
_symmetry.space_group_name_H-M   'P 1'
#
loop_
_entity.id
_entity.type
_entity.pdbx_description
1 polymer ?
#
loop_
_entity_poly.entity_id
_entity_poly.type
_entity_poly.pdbx_seq_one_letter_code
_entity_poly.pdbx_strand_id
1 'polypeptide(L)'
;MRGFPKHLNSKQDYLNCLQDYPAETKAALKQLLNNRFMWFDTAILDESQEGITDETHRVIESDDVKIQQELKEDSNARLFRLGFTVAEVEGLAND
;
A
#
# COMPACT_ATOMS: atom_id res chain seq x y z
N MET A 1 -9.35 -13.02 -24.09
CA MET A 1 -9.42 -11.69 -23.43
C MET A 1 -8.98 -10.64 -24.44
N ARG A 2 -9.62 -9.46 -24.47
CA ARG A 2 -9.17 -8.30 -25.24
C ARG A 2 -8.88 -7.17 -24.25
N GLY A 3 -7.68 -6.58 -24.32
CA GLY A 3 -7.25 -5.50 -23.43
C GLY A 3 -6.55 -5.98 -22.15
N PHE A 4 -6.14 -5.03 -21.31
CA PHE A 4 -5.37 -5.25 -20.09
C PHE A 4 -6.07 -6.23 -19.13
N PRO A 5 -5.34 -7.22 -18.56
CA PRO A 5 -5.92 -8.19 -17.62
C PRO A 5 -6.53 -7.52 -16.39
N LYS A 6 -7.71 -7.99 -15.97
CA LYS A 6 -8.39 -7.49 -14.76
C LYS A 6 -7.70 -7.90 -13.45
N HIS A 7 -6.99 -9.02 -13.47
CA HIS A 7 -6.33 -9.58 -12.29
C HIS A 7 -4.89 -9.95 -12.66
N LEU A 8 -3.95 -9.42 -11.89
CA LEU A 8 -2.53 -9.77 -11.93
C LEU A 8 -2.20 -10.43 -10.58
N ASN A 9 -2.00 -11.74 -10.59
CA ASN A 9 -1.93 -12.54 -9.36
C ASN A 9 -0.52 -12.99 -9.03
N SER A 10 0.41 -12.85 -9.97
CA SER A 10 1.83 -13.19 -9.80
C SER A 10 2.74 -12.08 -10.29
N LYS A 11 3.98 -12.05 -9.80
CA LYS A 11 5.04 -11.18 -10.34
C LYS A 11 5.20 -11.32 -11.85
N GLN A 12 5.13 -12.55 -12.36
CA GLN A 12 5.28 -12.80 -13.79
C GLN A 12 4.16 -12.19 -14.63
N ASP A 13 2.92 -12.11 -14.10
CA ASP A 13 1.81 -11.48 -14.83
C ASP A 13 2.11 -10.00 -15.11
N TYR A 14 2.69 -9.28 -14.13
CA TYR A 14 3.12 -7.90 -14.33
C TYR A 14 4.25 -7.80 -15.35
N LEU A 15 5.26 -8.67 -15.26
CA LEU A 15 6.38 -8.65 -16.21
C LEU A 15 5.93 -8.93 -17.65
N ASN A 16 4.99 -9.85 -17.84
CA ASN A 16 4.41 -10.13 -19.15
C ASN A 16 3.62 -8.92 -19.66
N CYS A 17 2.77 -8.31 -18.80
CA CYS A 17 1.96 -7.17 -19.20
C CYS A 17 2.77 -5.89 -19.44
N LEU A 18 3.98 -5.76 -18.91
CA LEU A 18 4.86 -4.63 -19.24
C LEU A 18 5.21 -4.58 -20.72
N GLN A 19 5.25 -5.71 -21.42
CA GLN A 19 5.54 -5.76 -22.86
C GLN A 19 4.33 -5.34 -23.70
N ASP A 20 3.15 -5.86 -23.37
CA ASP A 20 1.92 -5.67 -24.16
C ASP A 20 1.12 -4.42 -23.75
N TYR A 21 1.16 -4.05 -22.47
CA TYR A 21 0.39 -2.97 -21.83
C TYR A 21 1.25 -2.16 -20.84
N PRO A 22 2.33 -1.50 -21.29
CA PRO A 22 3.29 -0.84 -20.42
C PRO A 22 2.67 0.24 -19.54
N ALA A 23 1.80 1.09 -20.10
CA ALA A 23 1.22 2.22 -19.36
C ALA A 23 0.30 1.75 -18.22
N GLU A 24 -0.60 0.81 -18.52
CA GLU A 24 -1.53 0.23 -17.54
C GLU A 24 -0.79 -0.58 -16.48
N THR A 25 0.24 -1.32 -16.88
CA THR A 25 1.04 -2.10 -15.94
C THR A 25 1.84 -1.21 -15.00
N LYS A 26 2.47 -0.13 -15.50
CA LYS A 26 3.15 0.85 -14.66
C LYS A 26 2.19 1.53 -13.68
N ALA A 27 0.96 1.85 -14.12
CA ALA A 27 -0.06 2.37 -13.22
C ALA A 27 -0.43 1.34 -12.12
N ALA A 28 -0.61 0.06 -12.48
CA ALA A 28 -0.88 -1.00 -11.52
C ALA A 28 0.27 -1.22 -10.52
N LEU A 29 1.52 -1.10 -10.97
CA LEU A 29 2.73 -1.16 -10.12
C LEU A 29 2.78 0.02 -9.13
N LYS A 30 2.46 1.25 -9.59
CA LYS A 30 2.35 2.43 -8.70
C LYS A 30 1.25 2.25 -7.65
N GLN A 31 0.14 1.61 -8.00
CA GLN A 31 -0.91 1.28 -7.04
C GLN A 31 -0.44 0.27 -5.98
N LEU A 32 0.41 -0.71 -6.34
CA LEU A 32 1.01 -1.61 -5.36
C LEU A 32 1.89 -0.86 -4.36
N LEU A 33 2.68 0.12 -4.83
CA LEU A 33 3.48 0.97 -3.96
C LEU A 33 2.59 1.79 -3.01
N ASN A 34 1.57 2.46 -3.52
CA ASN A 34 0.74 3.33 -2.68
C ASN A 34 -0.09 2.55 -1.66
N ASN A 35 -0.58 1.36 -2.03
CA ASN A 35 -1.43 0.54 -1.17
C ASN A 35 -0.66 -0.33 -0.18
N ARG A 36 0.67 -0.15 -0.06
CA ARG A 36 1.49 -0.92 0.88
C ARG A 36 1.40 -0.42 2.32
N PHE A 37 0.84 0.76 2.53
CA PHE A 37 0.74 1.36 3.86
C PHE A 37 -0.59 1.02 4.51
N MET A 38 -0.55 0.77 5.81
CA MET A 38 -1.73 0.53 6.64
C MET A 38 -1.59 1.31 7.94
N TRP A 39 -2.73 1.67 8.53
CA TRP A 39 -2.77 2.31 9.83
C TRP A 39 -2.65 1.24 10.92
N PHE A 40 -1.67 1.40 11.81
CA PHE A 40 -1.42 0.50 12.93
C PHE A 40 -1.67 1.22 14.24
N ASP A 41 -2.33 0.54 15.18
CA ASP A 41 -2.51 1.03 16.54
C ASP A 41 -1.16 1.12 17.24
N THR A 42 -0.82 2.30 17.75
CA THR A 42 0.45 2.53 18.45
C THR A 42 0.26 2.82 19.93
N ALA A 43 -0.83 3.47 20.31
CA ALA A 43 -1.16 3.73 21.69
C ALA A 43 -2.66 3.92 21.90
N ILE A 44 -3.14 3.57 23.09
CA ILE A 44 -4.42 4.01 23.60
C ILE A 44 -4.18 5.34 24.33
N LEU A 45 -4.96 6.36 24.00
CA LEU A 45 -4.89 7.70 24.56
C LEU A 45 -5.93 7.83 25.69
N ASP A 46 -5.49 8.35 26.83
CA ASP A 46 -6.38 8.72 27.94
C ASP A 46 -7.21 9.98 27.59
N GLU A 47 -8.26 10.27 28.36
CA GLU A 47 -9.16 11.43 28.14
C GLU A 47 -8.44 12.79 28.06
N SER A 48 -7.26 12.90 28.71
CA SER A 48 -6.45 14.11 28.74
C SER A 48 -5.45 14.24 27.57
N GLN A 49 -5.34 13.22 26.72
CA GLN A 49 -4.40 13.19 25.61
C GLN A 49 -5.13 13.42 24.28
N GLU A 50 -4.74 14.47 23.55
CA GLU A 50 -5.33 14.79 22.24
C GLU A 50 -4.76 13.93 21.09
N GLY A 51 -3.56 13.36 21.27
CA GLY A 51 -2.86 12.61 20.22
C GLY A 51 -2.21 13.52 19.16
N ILE A 52 -1.70 12.90 18.11
CA ILE A 52 -1.04 13.56 16.97
C ILE A 52 -1.86 13.26 15.71
N THR A 53 -2.13 14.31 14.92
CA THR A 53 -2.78 14.18 13.61
C THR A 53 -1.95 14.91 12.56
N ASP A 54 -1.37 14.14 11.64
CA ASP A 54 -0.58 14.63 10.51
C ASP A 54 -0.70 13.66 9.31
N GLU A 55 0.17 13.77 8.30
CA GLU A 55 0.13 12.90 7.11
C GLU A 55 0.37 11.42 7.42
N THR A 56 1.04 11.13 8.54
CA THR A 56 1.45 9.79 9.00
C THR A 56 0.80 9.36 10.31
N HIS A 57 0.08 10.25 11.00
CA HIS A 57 -0.56 9.99 12.28
C HIS A 57 -2.05 10.35 12.23
N ARG A 58 -2.88 9.52 12.85
CA ARG A 58 -4.29 9.86 13.06
C ARG A 58 -4.79 9.33 14.39
N VAL A 59 -5.79 10.00 14.94
CA VAL A 59 -6.52 9.53 16.11
C VAL A 59 -7.88 8.99 15.65
N ILE A 60 -8.22 7.78 16.09
CA ILE A 60 -9.55 7.20 15.91
C ILE A 60 -10.25 7.11 17.26
N GLU A 61 -11.52 7.48 17.30
CA GLU A 61 -12.37 7.35 18.47
C GLU A 61 -13.32 6.18 18.25
N SER A 62 -13.32 5.18 19.14
CA SER A 62 -14.19 4.01 19.06
C SER A 62 -14.83 3.74 20.41
N ASP A 63 -16.17 3.79 20.44
CA ASP A 63 -17.10 3.60 21.57
C ASP A 63 -16.76 4.35 22.87
N ASP A 64 -15.58 4.15 23.47
CA ASP A 64 -15.09 4.85 24.67
C ASP A 64 -13.55 5.02 24.71
N VAL A 65 -12.83 4.68 23.63
CA VAL A 65 -11.36 4.67 23.59
C VAL A 65 -10.85 5.52 22.43
N LYS A 66 -9.91 6.42 22.72
CA LYS A 66 -9.12 7.12 21.71
C LYS A 66 -7.87 6.31 21.41
N ILE A 67 -7.63 5.98 20.15
CA ILE A 67 -6.45 5.20 19.73
C ILE A 67 -5.63 6.04 18.77
N GLN A 68 -4.36 6.23 19.10
CA GLN A 68 -3.37 6.75 18.19
C GLN A 68 -3.00 5.66 17.19
N GLN A 69 -3.10 6.00 15.90
CA GLN A 69 -2.60 5.19 14.81
C GLN A 69 -1.48 5.91 14.07
N GLU A 70 -0.57 5.10 13.51
CA GLU A 70 0.52 5.54 12.67
C GLU A 70 0.47 4.78 11.33
N LEU A 71 0.66 5.49 10.23
CA LEU A 71 0.72 4.94 8.89
C LEU A 71 2.07 4.28 8.70
N LYS A 72 2.10 2.95 8.65
CA LYS A 72 3.32 2.17 8.46
C LYS A 72 3.21 1.29 7.24
N GLU A 73 4.38 0.95 6.68
CA GLU A 73 4.46 -0.05 5.63
C GLU A 73 4.05 -1.42 6.19
N ASP A 74 3.02 -2.01 5.59
CA ASP A 74 2.54 -3.34 5.96
C ASP A 74 3.48 -4.40 5.36
N SER A 75 4.14 -5.15 6.25
CA SER A 75 4.96 -6.30 5.87
C SER A 75 4.20 -7.37 5.06
N ASN A 76 2.86 -7.41 5.15
CA ASN A 76 1.99 -8.31 4.39
C ASN A 76 1.34 -7.65 3.17
N ALA A 77 1.78 -6.44 2.77
CA ALA A 77 1.25 -5.76 1.62
C ALA A 77 1.29 -6.63 0.37
N ARG A 78 0.31 -6.45 -0.52
CA ARG A 78 0.19 -7.25 -1.75
C ARG A 78 1.48 -7.25 -2.58
N LEU A 79 2.20 -6.13 -2.60
CA LEU A 79 3.51 -6.00 -3.23
C LEU A 79 4.48 -7.10 -2.77
N PHE A 80 4.64 -7.27 -1.45
CA PHE A 80 5.53 -8.28 -0.87
C PHE A 80 5.01 -9.70 -1.09
N ARG A 81 3.69 -9.90 -1.00
CA ARG A 81 3.05 -11.21 -1.26
C ARG A 81 3.24 -11.69 -2.69
N LEU A 82 3.34 -10.76 -3.65
CA LEU A 82 3.65 -11.07 -5.05
C LEU A 82 5.13 -11.41 -5.27
N GLY A 83 6.01 -11.20 -4.28
CA GLY A 83 7.46 -11.43 -4.39
C GLY A 83 8.23 -10.26 -5.00
N PHE A 84 7.67 -9.05 -4.92
CA PHE A 84 8.36 -7.82 -5.29
C PHE A 84 9.04 -7.17 -4.09
N THR A 85 10.11 -6.44 -4.37
CA THR A 85 10.65 -5.41 -3.47
C THR A 85 10.19 -4.02 -3.90
N VAL A 86 10.22 -3.06 -2.97
CA VAL A 86 9.87 -1.64 -3.27
C VAL A 86 10.76 -1.10 -4.40
N ALA A 87 12.08 -1.31 -4.30
CA ALA A 87 13.04 -0.85 -5.30
C ALA A 87 12.80 -1.44 -6.70
N GLU A 88 12.46 -2.72 -6.78
CA GLU A 88 12.10 -3.35 -8.06
C GLU A 88 10.88 -2.68 -8.69
N VAL A 89 9.82 -2.45 -7.91
CA VAL A 89 8.57 -1.86 -8.43
C VAL A 89 8.77 -0.40 -8.79
N GLU A 90 9.54 0.36 -8.03
CA GLU A 90 9.92 1.74 -8.35
C GLU A 90 10.73 1.83 -9.65
N GLY A 91 11.66 0.90 -9.88
CA GLY A 91 12.39 0.81 -11.14
C GLY A 91 11.45 0.54 -12.31
N LEU A 92 10.61 -0.50 -12.19
CA LEU A 92 9.68 -0.89 -13.26
C LEU A 92 8.57 0.14 -13.56
N ALA A 93 8.21 0.96 -12.56
CA ALA A 93 7.15 1.97 -12.69
C ALA A 93 7.62 3.30 -13.28
N ASN A 94 8.94 3.56 -13.27
CA ASN A 94 9.56 4.83 -13.68
C ASN A 94 10.46 4.71 -14.92
N ASP A 95 10.96 3.50 -15.24
CA ASP A 95 11.33 3.12 -16.62
C ASP A 95 10.09 3.26 -17.52
#